data_AF-A0A094ZE82-F1
#
_entry.id   AF-A0A094ZE82-F1
#
_cell.length_a   1.000
_cell.length_b   1.000
_cell.length_c   1.000
_cell.angle_alpha   90.00
_cell.angle_beta   90.00
_cell.angle_gamma   90.00
#
_symmetry.space_group_name_H-M   'P 1'
#
loop_
_entity.id
_entity.type
_entity.pdbx_description
1 polymer ?
#
loop_
_entity_poly.entity_id
_entity_poly.type
_entity_poly.pdbx_seq_one_letter_code
_entity_poly.pdbx_strand_id
1 'polypeptide(L)'
;MSDLAHDREVKIRRYKSKKALEERLEKLASYVDQPHIDEETKREFNLTLVQRWLCVAQDDIISLQNELDILAKGSPINENNINVTRSEPLRPFIITRSAAQAAVFGAGYPSLPTMTIEEFYDQQVAAGLLPPPKSILQSGSRPNVVRIDPSAEEREAEEKKKANQDELEDADDPDILSKARSLDEFKDEHRRGSGNRMNRA
;
A
#
# COMPACT_ATOMS: atom_id res chain seq x y z
N MET A 1 1.48 24.95 9.38
CA MET A 1 0.47 23.96 8.96
C MET A 1 0.36 24.07 7.45
N SER A 2 1.11 23.27 6.69
CA SER A 2 0.96 23.32 5.22
C SER A 2 -0.41 22.73 4.87
N ASP A 3 -1.08 23.36 3.92
CA ASP A 3 -2.34 22.85 3.40
C ASP A 3 -1.99 21.74 2.40
N LEU A 4 -2.26 20.49 2.78
CA LEU A 4 -2.00 19.30 1.96
C LEU A 4 -2.60 19.42 0.55
N ALA A 5 -3.73 20.13 0.42
CA ALA A 5 -4.36 20.40 -0.86
C ALA A 5 -3.51 21.35 -1.72
N HIS A 6 -2.96 22.41 -1.11
CA HIS A 6 -2.08 23.37 -1.76
C HIS A 6 -0.77 22.72 -2.22
N ASP A 7 -0.12 21.92 -1.37
CA ASP A 7 1.13 21.24 -1.70
C ASP A 7 0.94 20.28 -2.89
N ARG A 8 -0.19 19.56 -2.90
CA ARG A 8 -0.56 18.71 -4.03
C ARG A 8 -0.80 19.52 -5.30
N GLU A 9 -1.48 20.66 -5.21
CA GLU A 9 -1.75 21.51 -6.36
C GLU A 9 -0.45 22.06 -6.97
N VAL A 10 0.48 22.52 -6.14
CA VAL A 10 1.80 23.02 -6.58
C VAL A 10 2.57 21.92 -7.33
N LYS A 11 2.56 20.68 -6.80
CA LYS A 11 3.20 19.53 -7.46
C LYS A 11 2.57 19.22 -8.82
N ILE A 12 1.24 19.26 -8.91
CA ILE A 12 0.51 19.05 -10.18
C ILE A 12 0.85 20.15 -11.17
N ARG A 13 0.87 21.41 -10.74
CA ARG A 13 1.17 22.57 -11.59
C ARG A 13 2.58 22.46 -12.16
N ARG A 14 3.57 22.11 -11.32
CA ARG A 14 4.96 21.90 -11.75
C ARG A 14 5.11 20.74 -12.72
N TYR A 15 4.42 19.62 -12.46
CA TYR A 15 4.42 18.49 -13.38
C TYR A 15 3.84 18.88 -14.75
N LYS A 16 2.71 19.60 -14.77
CA LYS A 16 2.10 20.09 -16.00
C LYS A 16 3.01 21.06 -16.76
N SER A 17 3.68 21.99 -16.06
CA SER A 17 4.60 22.93 -16.71
C SER A 17 5.82 22.22 -17.29
N LYS A 18 6.42 21.28 -16.55
CA LYS A 18 7.55 20.46 -17.04
C LYS A 18 7.15 19.67 -18.29
N LYS A 19 5.99 18.99 -18.25
CA LYS A 19 5.48 18.22 -19.39
C LYS A 19 5.24 19.10 -20.63
N ALA A 20 4.70 20.31 -20.46
CA ALA A 20 4.49 21.23 -21.56
C ALA A 20 5.81 21.71 -22.19
N LEU A 21 6.86 21.93 -21.38
CA LEU A 21 8.20 22.25 -21.86
C LEU A 21 8.83 21.08 -22.61
N GLU A 22 8.68 19.85 -22.11
CA GLU A 22 9.18 18.63 -22.78
C GLU A 22 8.49 18.40 -24.13
N GLU A 23 7.18 18.56 -24.22
CA GLU A 23 6.44 18.47 -25.50
C GLU A 23 6.88 19.56 -26.49
N ARG A 24 7.15 20.78 -26.01
CA ARG A 24 7.65 21.87 -26.86
C ARG A 24 9.07 21.58 -27.36
N LEU A 25 9.93 21.05 -26.51
CA LEU A 25 11.28 20.63 -26.88
C LEU A 25 11.25 19.50 -27.92
N GLU A 26 10.36 18.53 -27.77
CA GLU A 26 10.22 17.43 -28.74
C GLU A 26 9.84 17.95 -30.13
N LYS A 27 8.91 18.91 -30.21
CA LYS A 27 8.55 19.58 -31.46
C LYS A 27 9.73 20.35 -32.04
N LEU A 28 10.41 21.17 -31.22
CA LEU A 28 11.53 22.00 -31.65
C LEU A 28 12.78 21.18 -32.03
N ALA A 29 13.02 20.03 -31.39
CA ALA A 29 14.16 19.17 -31.67
C ALA A 29 14.21 18.72 -33.14
N SER A 30 13.05 18.34 -33.69
CA SER A 30 12.92 17.95 -35.11
C SER A 30 13.34 19.07 -36.08
N TYR A 31 13.16 20.32 -35.68
CA TYR A 31 13.59 21.46 -36.47
C TYR A 31 15.08 21.63 -36.30
N VAL A 32 15.60 21.72 -35.06
CA VAL A 32 17.00 22.02 -34.68
C VAL A 32 18.06 21.12 -35.35
N ASP A 33 17.72 19.89 -35.72
CA ASP A 33 18.64 18.95 -36.39
C ASP A 33 18.92 19.29 -37.87
N GLN A 34 18.12 20.17 -38.48
CA GLN A 34 18.25 20.56 -39.88
C GLN A 34 19.45 21.53 -40.12
N PRO A 35 20.15 21.44 -41.27
CA PRO A 35 21.33 22.29 -41.54
C PRO A 35 21.04 23.79 -41.68
N HIS A 36 19.85 24.17 -42.14
CA HIS A 36 19.48 25.55 -42.49
C HIS A 36 18.30 26.03 -41.65
N ILE A 37 18.60 26.39 -40.40
CA ILE A 37 17.60 26.76 -39.41
C ILE A 37 17.78 28.19 -38.98
N ASP A 38 16.63 28.87 -38.83
CA ASP A 38 16.53 30.21 -38.29
C ASP A 38 17.09 30.29 -36.87
N GLU A 39 17.96 31.26 -36.61
CA GLU A 39 18.57 31.47 -35.29
C GLU A 39 17.53 31.64 -34.16
N GLU A 40 16.37 32.20 -34.48
CA GLU A 40 15.28 32.37 -33.53
C GLU A 40 14.75 31.04 -32.99
N THR A 41 14.62 30.02 -33.84
CA THR A 41 14.16 28.68 -33.41
C THR A 41 15.21 27.97 -32.56
N LYS A 42 16.50 28.15 -32.86
CA LYS A 42 17.60 27.66 -32.00
C LYS A 42 17.60 28.36 -30.65
N ARG A 43 17.35 29.66 -30.63
CA ARG A 43 17.22 30.44 -29.39
C ARG A 43 16.06 29.93 -28.55
N GLU A 44 14.90 29.74 -29.16
CA GLU A 44 13.72 29.21 -28.49
C GLU A 44 13.97 27.82 -27.89
N PHE A 45 14.59 26.91 -28.66
CA PHE A 45 14.96 25.59 -28.18
C PHE A 45 15.88 25.65 -26.95
N ASN A 46 16.94 26.46 -27.01
CA ASN A 46 17.88 26.56 -25.89
C ASN A 46 17.23 27.19 -24.64
N LEU A 47 16.39 28.21 -24.81
CA LEU A 47 15.67 28.83 -23.69
C LEU A 47 14.68 27.86 -23.05
N THR A 48 13.92 27.11 -23.85
CA THR A 48 13.00 26.07 -23.35
C THR A 48 13.77 24.93 -22.67
N LEU A 49 14.96 24.58 -23.17
CA LEU A 49 15.83 23.58 -22.54
C LEU A 49 16.30 24.03 -21.15
N VAL A 50 16.76 25.28 -21.02
CA VAL A 50 17.15 25.85 -19.73
C VAL A 50 15.97 25.88 -18.76
N GLN A 51 14.78 26.28 -19.22
CA GLN A 51 13.57 26.26 -18.39
C GLN A 51 13.20 24.85 -17.92
N ARG A 52 13.32 23.84 -18.79
CA ARG A 52 13.09 22.44 -18.42
C ARG A 52 14.07 21.97 -17.35
N TRP A 53 15.35 22.31 -17.48
CA TRP A 53 16.37 21.99 -16.46
C TRP A 53 16.13 22.70 -15.13
N LEU A 54 15.61 23.94 -15.15
CA LEU A 54 15.20 24.62 -13.93
C LEU A 54 14.11 23.84 -13.18
N CYS A 55 13.12 23.29 -13.89
CA CYS A 55 12.10 22.44 -13.28
C CYS A 55 12.70 21.17 -12.67
N VAL A 56 13.65 20.51 -13.35
CA VAL A 56 14.33 19.32 -12.84
C VAL A 56 15.12 19.64 -11.58
N ALA A 57 15.94 20.70 -11.59
CA ALA A 57 16.73 21.11 -10.43
C ALA A 57 15.84 21.45 -9.21
N GLN A 58 14.67 22.05 -9.43
CA GLN A 58 13.71 22.30 -8.34
C GLN A 58 13.15 21.02 -7.72
N ASP A 59 12.94 19.97 -8.52
CA ASP A 59 12.50 18.67 -8.01
C ASP A 59 13.64 17.97 -7.25
N ASP A 60 14.87 18.03 -7.79
CA ASP A 60 16.05 17.45 -7.17
C ASP A 60 16.36 18.11 -5.82
N ILE A 61 16.27 19.45 -5.72
CA ILE A 61 16.47 20.17 -4.45
C ILE A 61 15.49 19.67 -3.37
N ILE A 62 14.23 19.44 -3.73
CA ILE A 62 13.23 18.92 -2.79
C ILE A 62 13.56 17.47 -2.41
N SER A 63 14.00 16.64 -3.35
CA SER A 63 14.44 15.27 -3.05
C SER A 63 15.60 15.27 -2.07
N LEU A 64 16.63 16.07 -2.33
CA LEU A 64 17.82 16.19 -1.48
C LEU A 64 17.48 16.71 -0.08
N GLN A 65 16.54 17.66 0.03
CA GLN A 65 16.05 18.12 1.34
C GLN A 65 15.37 17.00 2.13
N ASN A 66 14.52 16.21 1.47
CA ASN A 66 13.86 15.07 2.13
C ASN A 66 14.88 14.00 2.56
N GLU A 67 15.88 13.72 1.72
CA GLU A 67 16.96 12.78 2.05
C GLU A 67 17.80 13.27 3.24
N LEU A 68 18.18 14.56 3.24
CA LEU A 68 18.89 15.17 4.38
C LEU A 68 18.07 15.09 5.67
N ASP A 69 16.76 15.32 5.61
CA ASP A 69 15.87 15.19 6.76
C ASP A 69 15.80 13.75 7.28
N ILE A 70 15.82 12.76 6.39
CA ILE A 70 15.86 11.33 6.76
C ILE A 70 17.21 10.99 7.38
N LEU A 71 18.31 11.42 6.77
CA LEU A 71 19.67 11.19 7.26
C LEU A 71 19.90 11.85 8.61
N ALA A 72 19.36 13.05 8.84
CA ALA A 72 19.43 13.74 10.13
C ALA A 72 18.66 12.99 11.24
N LYS A 73 17.55 12.31 10.89
CA LYS A 73 16.78 11.47 11.82
C LYS A 73 17.37 10.08 11.99
N GLY A 74 18.16 9.62 11.02
CA GLY A 74 18.90 8.36 11.10
C GLY A 74 19.90 8.41 12.25
N SER A 75 19.79 7.48 13.21
CA SER A 75 20.87 7.27 14.17
C SER A 75 22.17 6.97 13.42
N PRO A 76 23.33 7.49 13.84
CA PRO A 76 24.59 7.07 13.25
C PRO A 76 24.66 5.55 13.34
N ILE A 77 24.76 4.90 12.19
CA ILE A 77 25.04 3.47 12.13
C ILE A 77 26.43 3.34 12.72
N ASN A 78 26.50 2.96 13.99
CA ASN A 78 27.76 2.59 14.61
C ASN A 78 28.26 1.36 13.84
N GLU A 79 29.24 1.52 12.96
CA GLU A 79 29.86 0.41 12.22
C GLU A 79 30.41 -0.67 13.19
N ASN A 80 30.72 -0.27 14.42
CA ASN A 80 31.13 -1.16 15.52
C ASN A 80 29.98 -1.99 16.13
N ASN A 81 28.72 -1.68 15.80
CA ASN A 81 27.52 -2.45 16.14
C ASN A 81 26.98 -3.23 14.93
N ILE A 82 27.82 -3.53 13.93
CA ILE A 82 27.55 -4.62 12.98
C ILE A 82 27.92 -5.97 13.66
N ASN A 83 27.57 -6.13 14.94
CA ASN A 83 27.06 -7.43 15.34
C ASN A 83 25.67 -7.49 14.73
N VAL A 84 25.60 -7.96 13.48
CA VAL A 84 24.44 -8.73 13.05
C VAL A 84 24.40 -9.89 14.04
N THR A 85 23.81 -9.66 15.21
CA THR A 85 23.08 -10.73 15.86
C THR A 85 22.16 -11.17 14.75
N ARG A 86 22.52 -12.28 14.09
CA ARG A 86 21.60 -12.97 13.20
C ARG A 86 20.44 -13.26 14.12
N SER A 87 19.46 -12.35 14.17
CA SER A 87 18.22 -12.62 14.84
C SER A 87 17.75 -13.88 14.15
N GLU A 88 17.59 -14.95 14.92
CA GLU A 88 17.08 -16.19 14.36
C GLU A 88 15.83 -15.83 13.55
N PRO A 89 15.69 -16.33 12.31
CA PRO A 89 14.55 -16.00 11.47
C PRO A 89 13.29 -16.24 12.30
N LEU A 90 12.43 -15.21 12.39
CA LEU A 90 11.24 -15.23 13.22
C LEU A 90 10.46 -16.51 12.92
N ARG A 91 10.40 -17.41 13.91
CA ARG A 91 9.62 -18.64 13.79
C ARG A 91 8.14 -18.25 13.87
N PRO A 92 7.34 -18.48 12.83
CA PRO A 92 5.92 -18.18 12.89
C PRO A 92 5.28 -19.05 13.98
N PHE A 93 4.44 -18.43 14.79
CA PHE A 93 3.69 -19.09 15.85
C PHE A 93 2.21 -18.69 15.77
N ILE A 94 1.34 -19.58 16.22
CA ILE A 94 -0.11 -19.37 16.22
C ILE A 94 -0.52 -18.87 17.61
N ILE A 95 -1.22 -17.73 17.67
CA ILE A 95 -1.80 -17.22 18.90
C ILE A 95 -3.26 -17.68 19.02
N THR A 96 -3.58 -18.46 20.04
CA THR A 96 -4.94 -18.97 20.28
C THR A 96 -5.64 -18.20 21.40
N ARG A 97 -6.98 -18.16 21.35
CA ARG A 97 -7.79 -17.46 22.37
C ARG A 97 -7.89 -18.22 23.68
N SER A 98 -7.82 -19.54 23.66
CA SER A 98 -7.96 -20.38 24.85
C SER A 98 -6.87 -21.46 24.92
N ALA A 99 -6.55 -21.88 26.15
CA ALA A 99 -5.62 -22.99 26.40
C ALA A 99 -6.09 -24.31 25.78
N ALA A 100 -7.40 -24.55 25.75
CA ALA A 100 -7.98 -25.72 25.08
C ALA A 100 -7.69 -25.72 23.57
N GLN A 101 -7.80 -24.56 22.90
CA GLN A 101 -7.42 -24.44 21.49
C GLN A 101 -5.91 -24.64 21.29
N ALA A 102 -5.08 -24.08 22.17
CA ALA A 102 -3.63 -24.31 22.12
C ALA A 102 -3.29 -25.81 22.20
N ALA A 103 -3.95 -26.54 23.12
CA ALA A 103 -3.77 -27.98 23.27
C ALA A 103 -4.20 -28.76 22.03
N VAL A 104 -5.33 -28.40 21.40
CA VAL A 104 -5.82 -29.09 20.19
C VAL A 104 -4.93 -28.81 18.98
N PHE A 105 -4.56 -27.55 18.75
CA PHE A 105 -3.67 -27.18 17.64
C PHE A 105 -2.24 -27.72 17.84
N GLY A 106 -1.77 -27.83 19.08
CA GLY A 106 -0.47 -28.41 19.41
C GLY A 106 -0.43 -29.94 19.39
N ALA A 107 -1.49 -30.63 19.80
CA ALA A 107 -1.50 -32.10 19.90
C ALA A 107 -1.57 -32.81 18.53
N GLY A 108 -2.22 -32.20 17.53
CA GLY A 108 -2.32 -32.77 16.18
C GLY A 108 -1.09 -32.55 15.31
N TYR A 109 -0.32 -31.49 15.59
CA TYR A 109 0.90 -31.14 14.87
C TYR A 109 1.94 -30.56 15.86
N PRO A 110 2.71 -31.42 16.56
CA PRO A 110 3.71 -31.01 17.56
C PRO A 110 4.79 -30.05 17.04
N SER A 111 4.90 -29.91 15.72
CA SER A 111 5.80 -29.00 15.04
C SER A 111 5.27 -27.57 14.90
N LEU A 112 4.02 -27.28 15.28
CA LEU A 112 3.46 -25.93 15.25
C LEU A 112 3.70 -25.25 16.61
N PRO A 113 4.52 -24.19 16.67
CA PRO A 113 4.61 -23.37 17.86
C PRO A 113 3.27 -22.65 18.07
N THR A 114 2.49 -23.07 19.06
CA THR A 114 1.21 -22.45 19.44
C THR A 114 1.31 -21.88 20.84
N MET A 115 0.79 -20.66 21.06
CA MET A 115 0.76 -20.02 22.36
C MET A 115 -0.56 -19.30 22.58
N THR A 116 -0.99 -19.15 23.83
CA THR A 116 -2.21 -18.38 24.14
C THR A 116 -1.97 -16.88 24.11
N ILE A 117 -3.06 -16.10 23.99
CA ILE A 117 -2.99 -14.63 24.08
C ILE A 117 -2.37 -14.16 25.41
N GLU A 118 -2.72 -14.83 26.52
CA GLU A 118 -2.22 -14.49 27.86
C GLU A 118 -0.72 -14.75 27.98
N GLU A 119 -0.25 -15.92 27.57
CA GLU A 119 1.18 -16.26 27.55
C GLU A 119 2.00 -15.33 26.64
N PHE A 120 1.44 -14.93 25.47
CA PHE A 120 2.08 -13.95 24.60
C PHE A 120 2.24 -12.58 25.28
N TYR A 121 1.19 -12.14 25.96
CA TYR A 121 1.20 -10.88 26.68
C TYR A 121 2.29 -10.87 27.76
N ASP A 122 2.38 -11.94 28.54
CA ASP A 122 3.38 -12.08 29.60
C ASP A 122 4.82 -12.08 29.05
N GLN A 123 5.07 -12.78 27.93
CA GLN A 123 6.37 -12.76 27.26
C GLN A 123 6.76 -11.35 26.80
N GLN A 124 5.81 -10.61 26.25
CA GLN A 124 6.06 -9.26 25.74
C GLN A 124 6.24 -8.24 26.89
N VAL A 125 5.57 -8.44 28.03
CA VAL A 125 5.82 -7.67 29.25
C VAL A 125 7.20 -8.00 29.82
N ALA A 126 7.58 -9.27 29.88
CA ALA A 126 8.89 -9.71 30.34
C ALA A 126 10.03 -9.19 29.45
N ALA A 127 9.79 -9.10 28.14
CA ALA A 127 10.71 -8.50 27.17
C ALA A 127 10.76 -6.95 27.25
N GLY A 128 9.93 -6.33 28.10
CA GLY A 128 9.85 -4.88 28.25
C GLY A 128 9.17 -4.16 27.08
N LEU A 129 8.53 -4.88 26.16
CA LEU A 129 7.82 -4.34 25.00
C LEU A 129 6.42 -3.84 25.36
N LEU A 130 5.76 -4.49 26.33
CA LEU A 130 4.42 -4.13 26.80
C LEU A 130 4.46 -3.68 28.27
N PRO A 131 3.62 -2.71 28.66
CA PRO A 131 3.48 -2.34 30.06
C PRO A 131 2.83 -3.49 30.86
N PRO A 132 3.25 -3.72 32.12
CA PRO A 132 2.66 -4.74 32.98
C PRO A 132 1.16 -4.49 33.17
N PRO A 133 0.36 -5.54 33.41
CA PRO A 133 -1.07 -5.42 33.52
C PRO A 133 -1.40 -4.49 34.67
N LYS A 134 -1.91 -3.30 34.33
CA LYS A 134 -2.41 -2.37 35.34
C LYS A 134 -3.62 -3.03 35.98
N SER A 135 -3.59 -3.22 37.31
CA SER A 135 -4.80 -3.53 38.08
C SER A 135 -5.84 -2.50 37.68
N ILE A 136 -6.92 -2.94 37.04
CA ILE A 136 -7.94 -2.03 36.52
C ILE A 136 -8.64 -1.42 37.73
N LEU A 137 -8.15 -0.27 38.20
CA LEU A 137 -9.01 0.65 38.91
C LEU A 137 -10.01 1.13 37.87
N GLN A 138 -11.27 0.84 38.13
CA GLN A 138 -12.42 1.19 37.32
C GLN A 138 -12.64 2.72 37.39
N SER A 139 -11.68 3.51 36.89
CA SER A 139 -11.85 4.94 36.67
C SER A 139 -11.92 5.17 35.16
N GLY A 140 -13.03 5.75 34.74
CA GLY A 140 -13.47 5.83 33.36
C GLY A 140 -12.50 6.49 32.39
N SER A 141 -12.84 6.30 31.12
CA SER A 141 -12.17 6.82 29.91
C SER A 141 -11.09 5.90 29.34
N ARG A 142 -11.55 4.86 28.63
CA ARG A 142 -10.82 4.30 27.49
C ARG A 142 -11.48 4.81 26.21
N PRO A 143 -10.73 5.20 25.17
CA PRO A 143 -11.33 5.51 23.87
C PRO A 143 -12.03 4.24 23.37
N ASN A 144 -13.31 4.37 23.07
CA ASN A 144 -14.18 3.28 22.65
C ASN A 144 -13.76 2.86 21.23
N VAL A 145 -12.88 1.86 21.10
CA VAL A 145 -12.74 1.12 19.84
C VAL A 145 -13.99 0.27 19.71
N VAL A 146 -15.02 0.84 19.09
CA VAL A 146 -16.22 0.11 18.72
C VAL A 146 -15.81 -0.89 17.66
N ARG A 147 -15.65 -2.16 18.07
CA ARG A 147 -15.69 -3.27 17.11
C ARG A 147 -17.12 -3.29 16.59
N ILE A 148 -17.32 -2.92 15.34
CA ILE A 148 -18.60 -3.10 14.67
C ILE A 148 -18.69 -4.58 14.37
N ASP A 149 -19.19 -5.35 15.33
CA ASP A 149 -19.70 -6.68 15.01
C ASP A 149 -20.88 -6.46 14.05
N PRO A 150 -20.91 -7.10 12.86
CA PRO A 150 -22.02 -6.95 11.94
C PRO A 150 -23.31 -7.27 12.68
N SER A 151 -24.27 -6.36 12.59
CA SER A 151 -25.54 -6.45 13.29
C SER A 151 -26.22 -7.78 12.93
N ALA A 152 -27.04 -8.32 13.83
CA ALA A 152 -27.87 -9.49 13.51
C ALA A 152 -28.68 -9.26 12.23
N GLU A 153 -29.13 -8.02 11.99
CA GLU A 153 -29.85 -7.60 10.80
C GLU A 153 -29.01 -7.69 9.51
N GLU A 154 -27.72 -7.39 9.58
CA GLU A 154 -26.82 -7.45 8.41
C GLU A 154 -26.52 -8.91 8.03
N ARG A 155 -26.37 -9.79 9.03
CA ARG A 155 -26.20 -11.23 8.80
C ARG A 155 -27.45 -11.85 8.18
N GLU A 156 -28.63 -11.51 8.71
CA GLU A 156 -29.90 -11.97 8.12
C GLU A 156 -30.11 -11.42 6.70
N ALA A 157 -29.68 -10.19 6.42
CA ALA A 157 -29.77 -9.61 5.09
C ALA A 157 -28.84 -10.30 4.08
N GLU A 158 -27.62 -10.68 4.50
CA GLU A 158 -26.71 -11.48 3.68
C GLU A 158 -27.24 -12.89 3.43
N GLU A 159 -27.79 -13.56 4.45
CA GLU A 159 -28.42 -14.88 4.31
C GLU A 159 -29.62 -14.84 3.36
N LYS A 160 -30.48 -13.82 3.47
CA LYS A 160 -31.63 -13.63 2.55
C LYS A 160 -31.19 -13.33 1.12
N LYS A 161 -30.15 -12.50 0.93
CA LYS A 161 -29.60 -12.23 -0.40
C LYS A 161 -29.04 -13.50 -1.04
N LYS A 162 -28.31 -14.30 -0.25
CA LYS A 162 -27.75 -15.56 -0.73
C LYS A 162 -28.86 -16.57 -1.07
N ALA A 163 -29.87 -16.71 -0.21
CA ALA A 163 -31.01 -17.58 -0.48
C ALA A 163 -31.79 -17.18 -1.75
N ASN A 164 -32.05 -15.89 -1.95
CA ASN A 164 -32.68 -15.40 -3.19
C ASN A 164 -31.80 -15.64 -4.42
N GLN A 165 -30.47 -15.54 -4.29
CA GLN A 165 -29.56 -15.82 -5.40
C GLN A 165 -29.56 -17.31 -5.74
N ASP A 166 -29.47 -18.19 -4.74
CA ASP A 166 -29.51 -19.65 -4.94
C ASP A 166 -30.86 -20.06 -5.59
N GLU A 167 -31.99 -19.48 -5.16
CA GLU A 167 -33.31 -19.74 -5.76
C GLU A 167 -33.41 -19.28 -7.21
N LEU A 168 -32.81 -18.14 -7.55
CA LEU A 168 -32.73 -17.63 -8.92
C LEU A 168 -31.82 -18.50 -9.81
N GLU A 169 -30.74 -19.03 -9.25
CA GLU A 169 -29.82 -19.95 -9.94
C GLU A 169 -30.50 -21.31 -10.20
N ASP A 170 -31.27 -21.83 -9.24
CA ASP A 170 -32.03 -23.09 -9.37
C ASP A 170 -33.24 -22.97 -10.33
N ALA A 171 -33.79 -21.76 -10.52
CA ALA A 171 -34.91 -21.50 -11.42
C ALA A 171 -34.53 -21.51 -12.92
N ASP A 172 -33.25 -21.71 -13.26
CA ASP A 172 -32.72 -21.70 -14.64
C ASP A 172 -33.11 -20.42 -15.42
N ASP A 173 -33.16 -19.27 -14.74
CA ASP A 173 -33.53 -18.00 -15.36
C ASP A 173 -32.61 -17.67 -16.56
N PRO A 174 -33.15 -17.38 -17.76
CA PRO A 174 -32.36 -17.25 -18.99
C PRO A 174 -31.35 -16.09 -18.94
N ASP A 175 -31.68 -15.04 -18.19
CA ASP A 175 -30.81 -13.87 -18.00
C ASP A 175 -29.60 -14.17 -17.12
N ILE A 176 -29.73 -15.08 -16.15
CA ILE A 176 -28.64 -15.47 -15.25
C ILE A 176 -27.70 -16.43 -15.98
N LEU A 177 -28.27 -17.40 -16.71
CA LEU A 177 -27.52 -18.32 -17.54
C LEU A 177 -26.71 -17.60 -18.64
N SER A 178 -27.29 -16.58 -19.29
CA SER A 178 -26.57 -15.79 -20.30
C SER A 178 -25.43 -14.94 -19.72
N LYS A 179 -25.61 -14.38 -18.52
CA LYS A 179 -24.54 -13.68 -17.78
C LYS A 179 -23.44 -14.62 -17.31
N ALA A 180 -23.80 -15.81 -16.81
CA ALA A 180 -22.83 -16.82 -16.41
C ALA A 180 -21.99 -17.29 -17.60
N ARG A 181 -22.63 -17.59 -18.74
CA ARG A 181 -21.94 -17.97 -20.00
C ARG A 181 -21.01 -16.87 -20.52
N SER A 182 -21.47 -15.61 -20.52
CA SER A 182 -20.62 -14.50 -20.97
C SER A 182 -19.43 -14.24 -20.04
N LEU A 183 -19.58 -14.47 -18.74
CA LEU A 183 -18.47 -14.42 -17.79
C LEU A 183 -17.44 -15.54 -18.02
N ASP A 184 -17.89 -16.73 -18.39
CA ASP A 184 -16.99 -17.84 -18.70
C ASP A 184 -16.24 -17.60 -20.03
N GLU A 185 -16.94 -17.15 -21.08
CA GLU A 185 -16.30 -16.79 -22.37
C GLU A 185 -15.25 -15.68 -22.18
N PHE A 186 -15.55 -14.66 -21.37
CA PHE A 186 -14.57 -13.62 -21.02
C PHE A 186 -13.34 -14.17 -20.27
N LYS A 187 -13.51 -15.13 -19.35
CA LYS A 187 -12.38 -15.74 -18.62
C LYS A 187 -11.52 -16.63 -19.52
N ASP A 188 -12.13 -17.29 -20.49
CA ASP A 188 -11.43 -18.12 -21.47
C ASP A 188 -10.60 -17.26 -22.44
N GLU A 189 -11.16 -16.12 -22.88
CA GLU A 189 -10.46 -15.14 -23.72
C GLU A 189 -9.40 -14.33 -22.96
N HIS A 190 -9.46 -14.26 -21.62
CA HIS A 190 -8.56 -13.47 -20.80
C HIS A 190 -7.84 -14.27 -19.71
N ARG A 191 -6.58 -14.62 -20.00
CA ARG A 191 -5.67 -15.25 -19.02
C ARG A 191 -5.61 -14.44 -17.71
N ARG A 192 -5.67 -15.14 -16.57
CA ARG A 192 -5.49 -14.57 -15.23
C ARG A 192 -4.23 -13.68 -15.17
N GLY A 193 -4.41 -12.44 -14.72
CA GLY A 193 -3.33 -11.45 -14.66
C GLY A 193 -3.02 -10.75 -15.99
N SER A 194 -3.94 -10.75 -16.96
CA SER A 194 -3.83 -9.99 -18.22
C SER A 194 -3.90 -8.46 -18.02
N GLY A 195 -4.61 -8.00 -16.99
CA GLY A 195 -4.86 -6.58 -16.71
C GLY A 195 -3.80 -5.86 -15.87
N ASN A 196 -3.13 -6.55 -14.94
CA ASN A 196 -2.10 -5.92 -14.11
C ASN A 196 -0.70 -6.18 -14.69
N ARG A 197 -0.18 -5.23 -15.47
CA ARG A 197 1.14 -5.31 -16.12
C ARG A 197 2.20 -4.37 -15.53
N MET A 198 1.84 -3.56 -14.53
CA MET A 198 2.70 -2.48 -14.03
C MET A 198 3.90 -2.98 -13.19
N ASN A 199 3.86 -4.22 -12.69
CA ASN A 199 4.88 -4.81 -11.81
C ASN A 199 5.45 -6.13 -12.36
N ARG A 200 5.54 -6.27 -13.69
CA ARG A 200 6.00 -7.51 -14.35
C ARG A 200 7.48 -7.45 -14.81
N ALA A 201 8.23 -6.46 -14.37
CA ALA A 201 9.68 -6.35 -14.58
C ALA A 201 10.45 -7.07 -13.45
#